data_AF-A0AAE3DSZ7-F1
#
_entry.id   AF-A0AAE3DSZ7-F1
#
_cell.length_a   1.000
_cell.length_b   1.000
_cell.length_c   1.000
_cell.angle_alpha   90.00
_cell.angle_beta   90.00
_cell.angle_gamma   90.00
#
_symmetry.space_group_name_H-M   'P 1'
#
loop_
_entity.id
_entity.type
_entity.pdbx_description
1 polymer ?
#
loop_
_entity_poly.entity_id
_entity_poly.type
_entity_poly.pdbx_seq_one_letter_code
_entity_poly.pdbx_strand_id
1 'polypeptide(L)'
;MKDVKEQKQNDNGEIIEMKQGQVIKIPKNSGKAWLTLFYSLPQEFVSKRPVYLNFPRCPYEVLRTDKYDSMINNDTFLELVWDCVAWSAWQYFEVPYQKGGYREIPGSAAQYSGDFPLWRLSYSMLPLLRDKFEVSGFSFQQLYNVPEGTELPWLTYQQFGNLIGTLVPEIIQEQNWQPMIDEIWNNRTIEDFDKRGSQVKLDFMRSWEHSRSRKKAVSIEQLAEEAEENGTDFDIPDTSSEFENSVLSELQIAEFAARLSGRDKKILEMKMEGHTAQEIAEAVGYQTHSAVLKRIRHIADCYEEFISEEYQKYLETF
;
A
#
# COMPACT_ATOMS: atom_id res chain seq x y z
N MET A 1 -51.89 -13.44 -14.49
CA MET A 1 -50.54 -12.99 -14.92
C MET A 1 -50.45 -11.48 -14.85
N LYS A 2 -50.40 -10.97 -13.62
CA LYS A 2 -50.11 -9.62 -13.09
C LYS A 2 -50.09 -9.93 -11.58
N ASP A 3 -49.03 -9.89 -10.80
CA ASP A 3 -47.88 -9.00 -10.72
C ASP A 3 -46.69 -9.81 -10.16
N VAL A 4 -45.56 -9.87 -10.87
CA VAL A 4 -44.30 -10.51 -10.40
C VAL A 4 -43.10 -9.56 -10.58
N LYS A 5 -43.37 -8.25 -10.68
CA LYS A 5 -42.32 -7.24 -10.86
C LYS A 5 -42.65 -6.02 -10.02
N GLU A 6 -42.35 -6.09 -8.73
CA GLU A 6 -42.02 -4.95 -7.85
C GLU A 6 -41.84 -5.42 -6.40
N GLN A 7 -40.74 -6.14 -6.13
CA GLN A 7 -40.16 -6.27 -4.78
C GLN A 7 -38.62 -6.21 -4.85
N LYS A 8 -38.10 -5.34 -5.71
CA LYS A 8 -36.69 -4.90 -5.69
C LYS A 8 -36.65 -3.42 -5.36
N GLN A 9 -37.02 -3.07 -4.13
CA GLN A 9 -36.55 -1.82 -3.51
C GLN A 9 -36.84 -1.83 -2.02
N ASN A 10 -35.78 -1.59 -1.25
CA ASN A 10 -35.68 -1.41 0.20
C ASN A 10 -35.38 -2.67 1.02
N ASP A 11 -34.12 -3.12 1.05
CA ASP A 11 -33.62 -3.97 2.13
C ASP A 11 -32.43 -3.30 2.83
N ASN A 12 -32.73 -2.62 3.93
CA ASN A 12 -31.77 -2.19 4.94
C ASN A 12 -31.23 -3.42 5.67
N GLY A 13 -30.29 -4.15 5.06
CA GLY A 13 -29.37 -5.04 5.75
C GLY A 13 -30.00 -6.11 6.66
N GLU A 14 -31.13 -6.71 6.29
CA GLU A 14 -31.79 -7.77 7.06
C GLU A 14 -31.78 -9.10 6.28
N ILE A 15 -31.53 -10.21 6.96
CA ILE A 15 -31.78 -11.56 6.44
C ILE A 15 -33.26 -11.87 6.66
N ILE A 16 -33.98 -12.21 5.58
CA ILE A 16 -35.43 -12.43 5.60
C ILE A 16 -35.70 -13.94 5.51
N GLU A 17 -36.36 -14.49 6.52
CA GLU A 17 -36.83 -15.88 6.53
C GLU A 17 -38.34 -15.97 6.54
N MET A 18 -38.92 -16.96 5.87
CA MET A 18 -40.37 -17.21 5.87
C MET A 18 -40.69 -18.52 6.59
N LYS A 19 -41.42 -18.44 7.71
CA LYS A 19 -41.99 -19.60 8.42
C LYS A 19 -43.49 -19.63 8.24
N GLN A 20 -44.07 -20.61 7.53
CA GLN A 20 -45.54 -20.84 7.49
C GLN A 20 -46.38 -19.54 7.40
N GLY A 21 -45.95 -18.55 6.59
CA GLY A 21 -46.61 -17.25 6.42
C GLY A 21 -46.10 -16.07 7.27
N GLN A 22 -45.15 -16.27 8.19
CA GLN A 22 -44.55 -15.22 9.01
C GLN A 22 -43.11 -14.93 8.57
N VAL A 23 -42.81 -13.65 8.31
CA VAL A 23 -41.49 -13.17 7.92
C VAL A 23 -40.67 -12.82 9.17
N ILE A 24 -39.55 -13.51 9.40
CA ILE A 24 -38.56 -13.17 10.44
C ILE A 24 -37.46 -12.38 9.77
N LYS A 25 -37.13 -11.21 10.35
CA LYS A 25 -36.04 -10.36 9.87
C LYS A 25 -34.92 -10.34 10.89
N ILE A 26 -33.72 -10.71 10.45
CA ILE A 26 -32.52 -10.70 11.30
C ILE A 26 -31.58 -9.61 10.79
N PRO A 27 -31.28 -8.59 11.61
CA PRO A 27 -30.33 -7.56 11.23
C PRO A 27 -28.95 -8.15 10.91
N LYS A 28 -28.32 -7.73 9.81
CA LYS A 28 -26.95 -8.16 9.38
C LYS A 28 -25.86 -7.75 10.38
N ASN A 29 -26.15 -6.83 11.30
CA ASN A 29 -25.25 -6.44 12.39
C ASN A 29 -25.47 -7.26 13.68
N SER A 30 -26.50 -8.13 13.74
CA SER A 30 -26.70 -9.02 14.88
C SER A 30 -25.67 -10.16 14.87
N GLY A 31 -25.31 -10.68 16.05
CA GLY A 31 -24.43 -11.85 16.14
C GLY A 31 -25.03 -13.08 15.44
N LYS A 32 -26.37 -13.20 15.42
CA LYS A 32 -27.09 -14.30 14.74
C LYS A 32 -26.78 -14.34 13.23
N ALA A 33 -26.59 -13.19 12.59
CA ALA A 33 -26.23 -13.12 11.18
C ALA A 33 -24.87 -13.75 10.82
N TRP A 34 -24.05 -14.08 11.82
CA TRP A 34 -22.74 -14.70 11.64
C TRP A 34 -22.73 -16.20 11.98
N LEU A 35 -23.88 -16.77 12.35
CA LEU A 35 -23.97 -18.18 12.72
C LEU A 35 -23.69 -19.12 11.54
N THR A 36 -24.09 -18.78 10.32
CA THR A 36 -23.77 -19.59 9.12
C THR A 36 -22.27 -19.78 8.97
N LEU A 37 -21.50 -18.70 9.13
CA LEU A 37 -20.05 -18.74 9.12
C LEU A 37 -19.51 -19.52 10.33
N PHE A 38 -19.98 -19.24 11.54
CA PHE A 38 -19.58 -19.98 12.75
C PHE A 38 -19.77 -21.50 12.62
N TYR A 39 -20.93 -21.95 12.12
CA TYR A 39 -21.22 -23.37 11.97
C TYR A 39 -20.36 -24.05 10.90
N SER A 40 -19.80 -23.30 9.95
CA SER A 40 -18.84 -23.80 8.96
C SER A 40 -17.40 -23.85 9.44
N LEU A 41 -17.06 -23.22 10.57
CA LEU A 41 -15.69 -23.24 11.08
C LEU A 41 -15.25 -24.65 11.51
N PRO A 42 -13.98 -25.04 11.24
CA PRO A 42 -13.39 -26.24 11.80
C PRO A 42 -13.23 -26.17 13.31
N GLN A 43 -13.22 -27.34 13.97
CA GLN A 43 -13.05 -27.44 15.42
C GLN A 43 -11.72 -26.82 15.88
N GLU A 44 -10.65 -27.00 15.09
CA GLU A 44 -9.31 -26.48 15.37
C GLU A 44 -9.31 -24.96 15.46
N PHE A 45 -10.17 -24.28 14.70
CA PHE A 45 -10.29 -22.83 14.74
C PHE A 45 -11.01 -22.37 16.00
N VAL A 46 -12.15 -22.99 16.30
CA VAL A 46 -12.93 -22.69 17.50
C VAL A 46 -12.15 -23.02 18.78
N SER A 47 -11.24 -23.99 18.74
CA SER A 47 -10.39 -24.36 19.88
C SER A 47 -9.53 -23.22 20.43
N LYS A 48 -9.23 -22.19 19.62
CA LYS A 48 -8.51 -20.96 20.05
C LYS A 48 -9.31 -20.13 21.07
N ARG A 49 -10.62 -20.36 21.15
CA ARG A 49 -11.54 -19.79 22.14
C ARG A 49 -12.39 -20.92 22.74
N PRO A 50 -11.84 -21.66 23.72
CA PRO A 50 -12.44 -22.91 24.22
C PRO A 50 -13.88 -22.78 24.73
N VAL A 51 -14.30 -21.58 25.17
CA VAL A 51 -15.67 -21.30 25.60
C VAL A 51 -16.70 -21.68 24.52
N TYR A 52 -16.37 -21.51 23.24
CA TYR A 52 -17.26 -21.81 22.12
C TYR A 52 -17.19 -23.27 21.64
N LEU A 53 -16.28 -24.11 22.17
CA LEU A 53 -16.29 -25.55 21.89
C LEU A 53 -17.51 -26.25 22.52
N ASN A 54 -18.01 -25.71 23.64
CA ASN A 54 -19.22 -26.18 24.32
C ASN A 54 -20.49 -25.51 23.80
N PHE A 55 -20.37 -24.63 22.79
CA PHE A 55 -21.53 -23.99 22.18
C PHE A 55 -22.36 -25.06 21.44
N PRO A 56 -23.71 -25.06 21.57
CA PRO A 56 -24.53 -26.10 20.98
C PRO A 56 -24.32 -26.20 19.46
N ARG A 57 -24.10 -27.42 18.99
CA ARG A 57 -23.99 -27.70 17.57
C ARG A 57 -25.35 -27.93 16.91
N CYS A 58 -26.45 -27.90 17.68
CA CYS A 58 -27.83 -27.89 17.19
C CYS A 58 -28.33 -26.46 16.94
N PRO A 59 -28.43 -25.99 15.68
CA PRO A 59 -28.87 -24.62 15.38
C PRO A 59 -30.33 -24.37 15.74
N TYR A 60 -31.16 -25.41 15.75
CA TYR A 60 -32.58 -25.30 16.12
C TYR A 60 -32.75 -24.70 17.52
N GLU A 61 -31.97 -25.19 18.49
CA GLU A 61 -31.99 -24.68 19.87
C GLU A 61 -31.45 -23.25 19.96
N VAL A 62 -30.39 -22.96 19.23
CA VAL A 62 -29.70 -21.66 19.27
C VAL A 62 -30.54 -20.56 18.64
N LEU A 63 -31.23 -20.83 17.53
CA LEU A 63 -31.99 -19.84 16.79
C LEU A 63 -33.38 -19.55 17.38
N ARG A 64 -33.96 -20.50 18.10
CA ARG A 64 -35.33 -20.41 18.65
C ARG A 64 -35.39 -20.11 20.15
N THR A 65 -34.25 -19.98 20.80
CA THR A 65 -34.17 -19.65 22.23
C THR A 65 -33.21 -18.48 22.45
N ASP A 66 -33.50 -17.65 23.45
CA ASP A 66 -32.64 -16.52 23.82
C ASP A 66 -31.50 -16.94 24.77
N LYS A 67 -31.43 -18.23 25.11
CA LYS A 67 -30.49 -18.80 26.10
C LYS A 67 -29.03 -18.49 25.74
N TYR A 68 -28.72 -18.44 24.46
CA TYR A 68 -27.35 -18.29 23.94
C TYR A 68 -27.07 -16.87 23.41
N ASP A 69 -28.03 -15.95 23.49
CA ASP A 69 -27.89 -14.59 22.96
C ASP A 69 -26.76 -13.82 23.64
N SER A 70 -26.52 -14.06 24.94
CA SER A 70 -25.39 -13.46 25.67
C SER A 70 -24.01 -13.92 25.15
N MET A 71 -23.92 -15.12 24.59
CA MET A 71 -22.69 -15.64 23.99
C MET A 71 -22.51 -15.15 22.54
N ILE A 72 -23.61 -15.04 21.78
CA ILE A 72 -23.61 -14.66 20.36
C ILE A 72 -23.46 -13.15 20.18
N ASN A 73 -24.08 -12.34 21.03
CA ASN A 73 -24.03 -10.87 20.97
C ASN A 73 -22.84 -10.29 21.75
N ASN A 74 -21.78 -11.07 21.93
CA ASN A 74 -20.54 -10.65 22.56
C ASN A 74 -19.49 -10.39 21.47
N ASP A 75 -18.71 -9.32 21.61
CA ASP A 75 -17.60 -8.99 20.71
C ASP A 75 -16.63 -10.16 20.54
N THR A 76 -16.41 -10.97 21.58
CA THR A 76 -15.53 -12.15 21.50
C THR A 76 -16.02 -13.22 20.52
N PHE A 77 -17.33 -13.30 20.27
CA PHE A 77 -17.91 -14.20 19.27
C PHE A 77 -17.63 -13.69 17.87
N LEU A 78 -17.85 -12.39 17.65
CA LEU A 78 -17.58 -11.75 16.36
C LEU A 78 -16.09 -11.81 16.03
N GLU A 79 -15.21 -11.46 16.97
CA GLU A 79 -13.76 -11.61 16.83
C GLU A 79 -13.37 -13.03 16.43
N LEU A 80 -13.91 -14.06 17.10
CA LEU A 80 -13.62 -15.45 16.76
C LEU A 80 -13.98 -15.77 15.30
N VAL A 81 -15.20 -15.42 14.88
CA VAL A 81 -15.69 -15.74 13.54
C VAL A 81 -14.93 -14.92 12.49
N TRP A 82 -14.78 -13.62 12.72
CA TRP A 82 -14.13 -12.69 11.79
C TRP A 82 -12.65 -13.01 11.62
N ASP A 83 -11.90 -13.18 12.70
CA ASP A 83 -10.47 -13.49 12.63
C ASP A 83 -10.21 -14.81 11.90
N CYS A 84 -11.03 -15.83 12.17
CA CYS A 84 -10.88 -17.13 11.52
C CYS A 84 -11.15 -17.06 10.01
N VAL A 85 -12.24 -16.40 9.62
CA VAL A 85 -12.61 -16.28 8.19
C VAL A 85 -11.66 -15.33 7.46
N ALA A 86 -11.28 -14.20 8.07
CA ALA A 86 -10.31 -13.26 7.49
C ALA A 86 -8.93 -13.90 7.33
N TRP A 87 -8.47 -14.67 8.32
CA TRP A 87 -7.22 -15.43 8.21
C TRP A 87 -7.26 -16.47 7.08
N SER A 88 -8.39 -17.15 6.89
CA SER A 88 -8.57 -18.08 5.78
C SER A 88 -8.67 -17.39 4.44
N ALA A 89 -9.36 -16.26 4.35
CA ALA A 89 -9.45 -15.49 3.12
C ALA A 89 -8.08 -14.99 2.66
N TRP A 90 -7.26 -14.52 3.60
CA TRP A 90 -5.88 -14.12 3.33
C TRP A 90 -5.06 -15.22 2.64
N GLN A 91 -5.28 -16.52 2.95
CA GLN A 91 -4.52 -17.61 2.34
C GLN A 91 -4.75 -17.72 0.82
N TYR A 92 -5.87 -17.21 0.33
CA TYR A 92 -6.26 -17.27 -1.09
C TYR A 92 -6.03 -15.96 -1.82
N PHE A 93 -5.37 -14.99 -1.19
CA PHE A 93 -4.87 -13.81 -1.89
C PHE A 93 -3.62 -14.16 -2.68
N GLU A 94 -3.69 -13.87 -3.97
CA GLU A 94 -2.61 -14.05 -4.90
C GLU A 94 -1.92 -12.71 -5.18
N VAL A 95 -0.59 -12.73 -5.18
CA VAL A 95 0.24 -11.55 -5.35
C VAL A 95 1.26 -11.73 -6.47
N PRO A 96 1.69 -10.64 -7.13
CA PRO A 96 2.65 -10.71 -8.24
C PRO A 96 3.95 -11.42 -7.85
N TYR A 97 4.41 -12.32 -8.73
CA TYR A 97 5.68 -13.02 -8.55
C TYR A 97 6.76 -12.52 -9.50
N GLN A 98 7.99 -12.38 -8.99
CA GLN A 98 9.14 -11.85 -9.73
C GLN A 98 9.49 -12.64 -11.01
N LYS A 99 9.12 -13.93 -11.08
CA LYS A 99 9.37 -14.79 -12.25
C LYS A 99 8.19 -14.81 -13.25
N GLY A 100 7.23 -13.90 -13.09
CA GLY A 100 5.97 -13.89 -13.82
C GLY A 100 4.90 -14.72 -13.13
N GLY A 101 3.64 -14.36 -13.37
CA GLY A 101 2.46 -14.98 -12.77
C GLY A 101 2.21 -14.52 -11.33
N TYR A 102 1.41 -15.32 -10.64
CA TYR A 102 0.94 -15.05 -9.27
C TYR A 102 1.39 -16.15 -8.31
N ARG A 103 1.46 -15.81 -7.03
CA ARG A 103 1.71 -16.76 -5.95
C ARG A 103 0.92 -16.36 -4.70
N GLU A 104 0.78 -17.28 -3.78
CA GLU A 104 0.29 -17.00 -2.43
C GLU A 104 1.20 -15.98 -1.72
N ILE A 105 0.62 -15.23 -0.77
CA ILE A 105 1.37 -14.31 0.06
C ILE A 105 2.45 -15.09 0.84
N PRO A 106 3.75 -14.74 0.71
CA PRO A 106 4.84 -15.48 1.34
C PRO A 106 4.79 -15.39 2.87
N GLY A 107 5.05 -16.52 3.53
CA GLY A 107 5.13 -16.58 4.98
C GLY A 107 3.76 -16.64 5.67
N SER A 108 3.74 -16.41 6.98
CA SER A 108 2.51 -16.44 7.77
C SER A 108 1.92 -15.04 7.93
N ALA A 109 0.59 -14.93 8.00
CA ALA A 109 -0.11 -13.67 8.30
C ALA A 109 0.44 -12.97 9.57
N ALA A 110 0.92 -13.72 10.57
CA ALA A 110 1.50 -13.18 11.80
C ALA A 110 2.85 -12.45 11.59
N GLN A 111 3.45 -12.53 10.39
CA GLN A 111 4.66 -11.82 10.02
C GLN A 111 4.36 -10.44 9.40
N TYR A 112 3.08 -10.14 9.18
CA TYR A 112 2.59 -8.88 8.65
C TYR A 112 1.91 -8.07 9.76
N SER A 113 1.89 -6.76 9.59
CA SER A 113 1.21 -5.85 10.51
C SER A 113 -0.31 -5.97 10.37
N GLY A 114 -1.03 -5.76 11.48
CA GLY A 114 -2.49 -5.59 11.43
C GLY A 114 -2.93 -4.35 10.63
N ASP A 115 -2.00 -3.42 10.40
CA ASP A 115 -2.23 -2.22 9.60
C ASP A 115 -1.97 -2.42 8.10
N PHE A 116 -1.39 -3.56 7.71
CA PHE A 116 -1.11 -3.88 6.31
C PHE A 116 -2.41 -3.88 5.50
N PRO A 117 -2.54 -3.11 4.38
CA PRO A 117 -3.81 -3.02 3.67
C PRO A 117 -4.36 -4.35 3.14
N LEU A 118 -3.52 -5.32 2.73
CA LEU A 118 -4.02 -6.65 2.37
C LEU A 118 -4.64 -7.38 3.57
N TRP A 119 -4.14 -7.15 4.79
CA TRP A 119 -4.69 -7.80 5.97
C TRP A 119 -6.06 -7.19 6.29
N ARG A 120 -6.19 -5.88 6.16
CA ARG A 120 -7.50 -5.20 6.30
C ARG A 120 -8.48 -5.58 5.19
N LEU A 121 -7.99 -5.86 3.99
CA LEU A 121 -8.80 -6.32 2.87
C LEU A 121 -9.46 -7.69 3.16
N SER A 122 -8.78 -8.58 3.90
CA SER A 122 -9.37 -9.88 4.26
C SER A 122 -10.58 -9.73 5.20
N TYR A 123 -10.61 -8.74 6.10
CA TYR A 123 -11.81 -8.39 6.86
C TYR A 123 -12.90 -7.77 6.00
N SER A 124 -12.51 -6.99 4.99
CA SER A 124 -13.46 -6.40 4.05
C SER A 124 -14.18 -7.47 3.19
N MET A 125 -13.65 -8.69 3.09
CA MET A 125 -14.33 -9.82 2.45
C MET A 125 -15.48 -10.39 3.27
N LEU A 126 -15.52 -10.19 4.58
CA LEU A 126 -16.47 -10.88 5.46
C LEU A 126 -17.94 -10.69 5.06
N PRO A 127 -18.42 -9.47 4.74
CA PRO A 127 -19.80 -9.28 4.29
C PRO A 127 -20.09 -9.98 2.95
N LEU A 128 -19.11 -9.98 2.02
CA LEU A 128 -19.24 -10.59 0.70
C LEU A 128 -19.25 -12.12 0.78
N LEU A 129 -18.40 -12.70 1.64
CA LEU A 129 -18.39 -14.12 1.93
C LEU A 129 -19.72 -14.56 2.53
N ARG A 130 -20.25 -13.79 3.49
CA ARG A 130 -21.57 -14.09 4.04
C ARG A 130 -22.66 -14.07 2.95
N ASP A 131 -22.64 -13.07 2.06
CA ASP A 131 -23.61 -13.00 0.97
C ASP A 131 -23.44 -14.17 -0.02
N LYS A 132 -22.22 -14.66 -0.25
CA LYS A 132 -21.97 -15.89 -1.02
C LYS A 132 -22.51 -17.14 -0.34
N PHE A 133 -22.37 -17.27 0.99
CA PHE A 133 -22.91 -18.40 1.74
C PHE A 133 -24.43 -18.58 1.54
N GLU A 134 -25.17 -17.48 1.37
CA GLU A 134 -26.62 -17.51 1.10
C GLU A 134 -26.99 -18.19 -0.22
N VAL A 135 -26.08 -18.21 -1.20
CA VAL A 135 -26.31 -18.85 -2.52
C VAL A 135 -25.54 -20.17 -2.70
N SER A 136 -24.55 -20.45 -1.85
CA SER A 136 -23.66 -21.63 -1.97
C SER A 136 -24.11 -22.85 -1.15
N GLY A 137 -25.37 -22.90 -0.70
CA GLY A 137 -25.91 -24.05 0.03
C GLY A 137 -25.55 -24.08 1.52
N PHE A 138 -25.11 -22.95 2.08
CA PHE A 138 -24.92 -22.72 3.52
C PHE A 138 -25.76 -21.53 3.99
N SER A 139 -26.93 -21.34 3.39
CA SER A 139 -27.78 -20.19 3.64
C SER A 139 -28.31 -20.18 5.06
N PHE A 140 -28.61 -18.99 5.56
CA PHE A 140 -29.21 -18.86 6.88
C PHE A 140 -30.55 -19.64 6.96
N GLN A 141 -31.31 -19.64 5.86
CA GLN A 141 -32.55 -20.41 5.75
C GLN A 141 -32.35 -21.93 5.91
N GLN A 142 -31.25 -22.48 5.39
CA GLN A 142 -30.92 -23.90 5.59
C GLN A 142 -30.54 -24.17 7.04
N LEU A 143 -29.77 -23.27 7.66
CA LEU A 143 -29.39 -23.36 9.07
C LEU A 143 -30.63 -23.33 9.98
N TYR A 144 -31.59 -22.45 9.70
CA TYR A 144 -32.82 -22.32 10.49
C TYR A 144 -33.77 -23.51 10.33
N ASN A 145 -33.76 -24.15 9.16
CA ASN A 145 -34.57 -25.34 8.85
C ASN A 145 -33.98 -26.65 9.36
N VAL A 146 -32.80 -26.62 10.00
CA VAL A 146 -32.23 -27.81 10.67
C VAL A 146 -33.25 -28.34 11.69
N PRO A 147 -33.63 -29.63 11.63
CA PRO A 147 -34.61 -30.20 12.53
C PRO A 147 -34.17 -30.19 14.00
N GLU A 148 -35.15 -30.18 14.91
CA GLU A 148 -34.91 -30.31 16.35
C GLU A 148 -34.07 -31.56 16.68
N GLY A 149 -33.11 -31.41 17.59
CA GLY A 149 -32.20 -32.48 18.00
C GLY A 149 -31.12 -32.85 16.98
N THR A 150 -31.05 -32.17 15.82
CA THR A 150 -29.98 -32.42 14.84
C THR A 150 -28.72 -31.64 15.20
N GLU A 151 -27.65 -32.35 15.55
CA GLU A 151 -26.32 -31.78 15.81
C GLU A 151 -25.53 -31.66 14.50
N LEU A 152 -25.11 -30.43 14.14
CA LEU A 152 -24.26 -30.22 12.98
C LEU A 152 -22.82 -30.65 13.27
N PRO A 153 -22.22 -31.53 12.44
CA PRO A 153 -20.83 -31.92 12.61
C PRO A 153 -19.91 -30.71 12.42
N TRP A 154 -18.69 -30.82 12.95
CA TRP A 154 -17.60 -29.91 12.58
C TRP A 154 -17.19 -30.16 11.15
N LEU A 155 -16.98 -29.10 10.37
CA LEU A 155 -16.30 -29.23 9.08
C LEU A 155 -14.84 -29.56 9.33
N THR A 156 -14.25 -30.39 8.46
CA THR A 156 -12.80 -30.59 8.51
C THR A 156 -12.09 -29.34 7.99
N TYR A 157 -10.83 -29.15 8.41
CA TYR A 157 -9.98 -28.08 7.87
C TYR A 157 -9.96 -28.06 6.33
N GLN A 158 -9.91 -29.24 5.71
CA GLN A 158 -9.92 -29.37 4.25
C GLN A 158 -11.26 -28.97 3.62
N GLN A 159 -12.39 -29.37 4.22
CA GLN A 159 -13.72 -29.00 3.71
C GLN A 159 -13.93 -27.49 3.77
N PHE A 160 -13.57 -26.88 4.89
CA PHE A 160 -13.65 -25.43 5.06
C PHE A 160 -12.68 -24.69 4.13
N GLY A 161 -11.43 -25.18 4.02
CA GLY A 161 -10.45 -24.65 3.08
C GLY A 161 -10.96 -24.68 1.64
N ASN A 162 -11.51 -25.81 1.18
CA ASN A 162 -12.07 -25.91 -0.18
C ASN A 162 -13.24 -24.93 -0.39
N LEU A 163 -14.10 -24.75 0.61
CA LEU A 163 -15.20 -23.78 0.56
C LEU A 163 -14.66 -22.35 0.40
N ILE A 164 -13.80 -21.90 1.31
CA ILE A 164 -13.23 -20.55 1.26
C ILE A 164 -12.39 -20.35 -0.01
N GLY A 165 -11.61 -21.35 -0.41
CA GLY A 165 -10.78 -21.33 -1.62
C GLY A 165 -11.57 -21.33 -2.92
N THR A 166 -12.86 -21.66 -2.89
CA THR A 166 -13.76 -21.46 -4.03
C THR A 166 -14.34 -20.04 -4.01
N LEU A 167 -14.83 -19.60 -2.85
CA LEU A 167 -15.57 -18.35 -2.73
C LEU A 167 -14.69 -17.10 -2.80
N VAL A 168 -13.48 -17.14 -2.23
CA VAL A 168 -12.58 -15.98 -2.18
C VAL A 168 -12.11 -15.56 -3.57
N PRO A 169 -11.58 -16.46 -4.43
CA PRO A 169 -11.24 -16.10 -5.80
C PRO A 169 -12.43 -15.61 -6.61
N GLU A 170 -13.62 -16.21 -6.43
CA GLU A 170 -14.85 -15.77 -7.09
C GLU A 170 -15.21 -14.32 -6.71
N ILE A 171 -15.13 -13.98 -5.42
CA ILE A 171 -15.37 -12.60 -4.95
C ILE A 171 -14.31 -11.64 -5.51
N ILE A 172 -13.02 -12.02 -5.50
CA ILE A 172 -11.94 -11.18 -6.03
C ILE A 172 -12.18 -10.87 -7.52
N GLN A 173 -12.64 -11.87 -8.28
CA GLN A 173 -12.98 -11.72 -9.69
C GLN A 173 -14.20 -10.80 -9.88
N GLU A 174 -15.28 -11.03 -9.14
CA GLU A 174 -16.52 -10.24 -9.25
C GLU A 174 -16.31 -8.77 -8.88
N GLN A 175 -15.51 -8.51 -7.86
CA GLN A 175 -15.21 -7.16 -7.41
C GLN A 175 -14.05 -6.50 -8.16
N ASN A 176 -13.37 -7.24 -9.05
CA ASN A 176 -12.17 -6.81 -9.76
C ASN A 176 -11.08 -6.27 -8.81
N TRP A 177 -10.80 -7.01 -7.73
CA TRP A 177 -9.85 -6.59 -6.70
C TRP A 177 -8.39 -6.91 -7.01
N GLN A 178 -8.11 -7.77 -7.99
CA GLN A 178 -6.73 -8.17 -8.30
C GLN A 178 -5.80 -6.98 -8.59
N PRO A 179 -6.16 -5.98 -9.41
CA PRO A 179 -5.29 -4.82 -9.64
C PRO A 179 -4.97 -4.03 -8.35
N MET A 180 -5.94 -3.93 -7.43
CA MET A 180 -5.74 -3.30 -6.13
C MET A 180 -4.80 -4.13 -5.24
N ILE A 181 -4.96 -5.45 -5.22
CA ILE A 181 -4.07 -6.36 -4.48
C ILE A 181 -2.64 -6.22 -4.99
N ASP A 182 -2.45 -6.17 -6.31
CA ASP A 182 -1.15 -6.01 -6.96
C ASP A 182 -0.50 -4.69 -6.58
N GLU A 183 -1.28 -3.60 -6.61
CA GLU A 183 -0.79 -2.27 -6.26
C GLU A 183 -0.37 -2.19 -4.79
N ILE A 184 -1.18 -2.74 -3.88
CA ILE A 184 -0.83 -2.83 -2.45
C ILE A 184 0.45 -3.66 -2.27
N TRP A 185 0.58 -4.76 -3.00
CA TRP A 185 1.76 -5.62 -2.92
C TRP A 185 3.01 -4.91 -3.48
N ASN A 186 2.91 -4.16 -4.57
CA ASN A 186 4.08 -3.52 -5.16
C ASN A 186 4.55 -2.29 -4.36
N ASN A 187 3.64 -1.62 -3.66
CA ASN A 187 3.92 -0.41 -2.87
C ASN A 187 4.00 -0.67 -1.35
N ARG A 188 4.41 -1.88 -0.94
CA ARG A 188 4.62 -2.17 0.48
C ARG A 188 5.67 -1.27 1.10
N THR A 189 5.44 -0.97 2.37
CA THR A 189 6.30 -0.17 3.25
C THR A 189 6.82 -1.02 4.42
N ILE A 190 7.68 -0.45 5.25
CA ILE A 190 8.29 -1.16 6.38
C ILE A 190 7.24 -1.48 7.47
N GLU A 191 6.25 -0.60 7.59
CA GLU A 191 5.13 -0.63 8.53
C GLU A 191 4.13 -1.75 8.23
N ASP A 192 4.13 -2.27 7.01
CA ASP A 192 3.28 -3.40 6.58
C ASP A 192 3.73 -4.75 7.18
N PHE A 193 4.92 -4.79 7.76
CA PHE A 193 5.46 -5.98 8.40
C PHE A 193 5.35 -5.90 9.91
N ASP A 194 5.22 -7.06 10.56
CA ASP A 194 5.23 -7.12 12.02
C ASP A 194 6.52 -6.49 12.59
N LYS A 195 6.42 -5.99 13.82
CA LYS A 195 7.57 -5.37 14.51
C LYS A 195 8.65 -6.41 14.81
N ARG A 196 8.29 -7.67 15.02
CA ARG A 196 9.24 -8.77 15.21
C ARG A 196 9.94 -9.05 13.88
N GLY A 197 11.22 -9.39 13.96
CA GLY A 197 11.98 -9.77 12.76
C GLY A 197 11.40 -11.04 12.12
N SER A 198 11.21 -11.02 10.80
CA SER A 198 10.80 -12.17 10.01
C SER A 198 11.68 -12.29 8.76
N GLN A 199 11.82 -13.50 8.21
CA GLN A 199 12.58 -13.70 6.96
C GLN A 199 11.95 -12.93 5.80
N VAL A 200 10.62 -12.83 5.76
CA VAL A 200 9.89 -12.05 4.77
C VAL A 200 10.25 -10.56 4.86
N LYS A 201 10.25 -9.98 6.07
CA LYS A 201 10.66 -8.60 6.29
C LYS A 201 12.12 -8.37 5.90
N LEU A 202 13.00 -9.30 6.27
CA LEU A 202 14.43 -9.22 5.90
C LEU A 202 14.63 -9.27 4.38
N ASP A 203 13.90 -10.13 3.67
CA ASP A 203 13.97 -10.20 2.21
C ASP A 203 13.41 -8.94 1.54
N PHE A 204 12.33 -8.37 2.08
CA PHE A 204 11.83 -7.06 1.66
C PHE A 204 12.89 -5.98 1.87
N MET A 205 13.45 -5.84 3.08
CA MET A 205 14.47 -4.82 3.39
C MET A 205 15.72 -4.97 2.51
N ARG A 206 16.15 -6.21 2.21
CA ARG A 206 17.27 -6.45 1.28
C ARG A 206 17.00 -5.94 -0.12
N SER A 207 15.76 -6.11 -0.60
CA SER A 207 15.34 -5.60 -1.91
C SER A 207 15.23 -4.07 -1.88
N TRP A 208 14.65 -3.53 -0.80
CA TRP A 208 14.40 -2.09 -0.60
C TRP A 208 15.69 -1.29 -0.48
N GLU A 209 16.62 -1.74 0.36
CA GLU A 209 17.93 -1.09 0.58
C GLU A 209 18.95 -1.46 -0.50
N HIS A 210 18.59 -2.31 -1.46
CA HIS A 210 19.50 -2.91 -2.43
C HIS A 210 20.76 -3.52 -1.81
N SER A 211 20.69 -4.05 -0.58
CA SER A 211 21.86 -4.43 0.22
C SER A 211 22.66 -5.62 -0.34
N ARG A 212 22.11 -6.35 -1.31
CA ARG A 212 22.80 -7.41 -2.06
C ARG A 212 23.32 -6.98 -3.43
N SER A 213 23.07 -5.73 -3.82
CA SER A 213 23.63 -5.17 -5.05
C SER A 213 25.15 -5.07 -4.92
N ARG A 214 25.86 -5.38 -6.01
CA ARG A 214 27.32 -5.12 -6.09
C ARG A 214 27.63 -3.63 -6.16
N LYS A 215 26.65 -2.81 -6.54
CA LYS A 215 26.74 -1.35 -6.52
C LYS A 215 26.32 -0.89 -5.13
N LYS A 216 27.25 -0.28 -4.40
CA LYS A 216 26.97 0.35 -3.11
C LYS A 216 25.91 1.44 -3.35
N ALA A 217 24.84 1.44 -2.57
CA ALA A 217 23.96 2.61 -2.51
C ALA A 217 24.79 3.75 -1.91
N VAL A 218 25.12 4.74 -2.72
CA VAL A 218 25.81 5.96 -2.29
C VAL A 218 24.73 7.02 -2.16
N SER A 219 24.67 7.73 -1.04
CA SER A 219 23.68 8.79 -0.87
C SER A 219 23.99 9.95 -1.82
N ILE A 220 23.00 10.79 -2.12
CA ILE A 220 23.20 11.98 -2.96
C ILE A 220 24.24 12.89 -2.30
N GLU A 221 24.22 13.00 -0.98
CA GLU A 221 25.19 13.78 -0.20
C GLU A 221 26.60 13.19 -0.32
N GLN A 222 26.74 11.86 -0.23
CA GLN A 222 28.03 11.20 -0.41
C GLN A 222 28.57 11.36 -1.83
N LEU A 223 27.70 11.30 -2.85
CA LEU A 223 28.10 11.55 -4.23
C LEU A 223 28.50 13.02 -4.44
N ALA A 224 27.81 13.97 -3.80
CA ALA A 224 28.14 15.38 -3.85
C ALA A 224 29.49 15.67 -3.18
N GLU A 225 29.74 15.09 -2.00
CA GLU A 225 31.03 15.18 -1.29
C GLU A 225 32.18 14.58 -2.11
N GLU A 226 32.00 13.38 -2.66
CA GLU A 226 33.00 12.73 -3.53
C GLU A 226 33.23 13.54 -4.81
N ALA A 227 32.19 14.21 -5.34
CA ALA A 227 32.32 15.04 -6.53
C ALA A 227 33.07 16.35 -6.25
N GLU A 228 32.81 17.01 -5.11
CA GLU A 228 33.58 18.17 -4.66
C GLU A 228 35.06 17.80 -4.43
N GLU A 229 35.35 16.63 -3.85
CA GLU A 229 36.72 16.17 -3.58
C GLU A 229 37.48 15.80 -4.86
N ASN A 230 36.81 15.15 -5.81
CA ASN A 230 37.41 14.71 -7.07
C ASN A 230 37.40 15.80 -8.17
N GLY A 231 36.80 16.97 -7.89
CA GLY A 231 36.69 18.07 -8.85
C GLY A 231 35.78 17.75 -10.05
N THR A 232 34.90 16.76 -9.91
CA THR A 232 33.88 16.42 -10.90
C THR A 232 32.63 17.24 -10.65
N ASP A 233 32.03 17.77 -11.71
CA ASP A 233 30.82 18.58 -11.61
C ASP A 233 29.62 17.70 -11.23
N PHE A 234 29.05 17.95 -10.04
CA PHE A 234 27.85 17.25 -9.56
C PHE A 234 26.56 17.94 -10.03
N ASP A 235 26.67 19.20 -10.45
CA ASP A 235 25.52 20.00 -10.84
C ASP A 235 24.94 19.49 -12.17
N ILE A 236 23.62 19.34 -12.21
CA ILE A 236 22.90 19.06 -13.45
C ILE A 236 23.01 20.31 -14.32
N PRO A 237 23.39 20.21 -15.61
CA PRO A 237 23.45 21.37 -16.50
C PRO A 237 22.13 22.13 -16.45
N ASP A 238 22.19 23.40 -16.07
CA ASP A 238 20.98 24.21 -15.99
C ASP A 238 20.46 24.48 -17.40
N THR A 239 19.36 23.81 -17.76
CA THR A 239 18.68 23.99 -19.04
C THR A 239 18.09 25.39 -19.20
N SER A 240 18.00 26.19 -18.11
CA SER A 240 17.66 27.60 -18.18
C SER A 240 18.68 28.41 -18.99
N SER A 241 19.94 27.94 -19.10
CA SER A 241 20.99 28.59 -19.87
C SER A 241 20.61 28.79 -21.34
N GLU A 242 19.87 27.86 -21.96
CA GLU A 242 19.40 28.01 -23.34
C GLU A 242 18.31 29.09 -23.46
N PHE A 243 17.46 29.25 -22.45
CA PHE A 243 16.43 30.28 -22.41
C PHE A 243 17.03 31.67 -22.11
N GLU A 244 17.94 31.76 -21.15
CA GLU A 244 18.65 33.00 -20.79
C GLU A 244 19.49 33.53 -21.96
N ASN A 245 20.17 32.65 -22.70
CA ASN A 245 20.86 33.02 -23.95
C ASN A 245 19.91 33.53 -25.04
N SER A 246 18.61 33.21 -24.97
CA SER A 246 17.58 33.71 -25.90
C SER A 246 17.02 35.07 -25.48
N VAL A 247 16.99 35.35 -24.17
CA VAL A 247 16.41 36.58 -23.58
C VAL A 247 17.45 37.70 -23.45
N LEU A 248 18.74 37.35 -23.29
CA LEU A 248 19.81 38.32 -23.14
C LEU A 248 20.33 38.81 -24.49
N SER A 249 20.39 40.12 -24.67
CA SER A 249 21.05 40.72 -25.83
C SER A 249 22.58 40.63 -25.70
N GLU A 250 23.32 40.52 -26.82
CA GLU A 250 24.79 40.55 -26.83
C GLU A 250 25.36 41.77 -26.07
N LEU A 251 24.62 42.87 -26.02
CA LEU A 251 24.98 44.10 -25.30
C LEU A 251 24.96 43.91 -23.77
N GLN A 252 24.01 43.16 -23.22
CA GLN A 252 23.91 42.90 -21.77
C GLN A 252 25.00 41.94 -21.30
N ILE A 253 25.34 40.94 -22.12
CA ILE A 253 26.47 40.03 -21.87
C ILE A 253 27.78 40.82 -21.86
N ALA A 254 27.96 41.76 -22.80
CA ALA A 254 29.12 42.63 -22.83
C ALA A 254 29.18 43.59 -21.63
N GLU A 255 28.04 44.11 -21.17
CA GLU A 255 27.98 44.97 -19.98
C GLU A 255 28.35 44.21 -18.70
N PHE A 256 27.81 43.01 -18.51
CA PHE A 256 28.16 42.16 -17.38
C PHE A 256 29.63 41.75 -17.43
N ALA A 257 30.13 41.32 -18.59
CA ALA A 257 31.53 41.00 -18.77
C ALA A 257 32.44 42.20 -18.48
N ALA A 258 32.00 43.45 -18.71
CA ALA A 258 32.78 44.63 -18.32
C ALA A 258 32.93 44.80 -16.80
N ARG A 259 31.99 44.28 -15.99
CA ARG A 259 32.03 44.32 -14.51
C ARG A 259 33.00 43.29 -13.92
N LEU A 260 33.32 42.24 -14.66
CA LEU A 260 34.23 41.18 -14.20
C LEU A 260 35.70 41.61 -14.21
N SER A 261 36.45 41.20 -13.20
CA SER A 261 37.90 41.44 -13.17
C SER A 261 38.61 40.61 -14.24
N GLY A 262 39.81 41.04 -14.66
CA GLY A 262 40.61 40.27 -15.64
C GLY A 262 40.94 38.85 -15.16
N ARG A 263 41.02 38.63 -13.84
CA ARG A 263 41.19 37.30 -13.25
C ARG A 263 39.91 36.47 -13.36
N ASP A 264 38.74 37.06 -13.12
CA ASP A 264 37.44 36.38 -13.23
C ASP A 264 37.14 35.99 -14.68
N LYS A 265 37.43 36.88 -15.63
CA LYS A 265 37.36 36.58 -17.06
C LYS A 265 38.22 35.38 -17.42
N LYS A 266 39.45 35.35 -16.91
CA LYS A 266 40.36 34.24 -17.20
C LYS A 266 39.90 32.91 -16.59
N ILE A 267 39.30 32.94 -15.41
CA ILE A 267 38.67 31.76 -14.78
C ILE A 267 37.53 31.24 -15.66
N LEU A 268 36.63 32.12 -16.12
CA LEU A 268 35.51 31.73 -16.97
C LEU A 268 35.95 31.20 -18.33
N GLU A 269 36.90 31.87 -19.00
CA GLU A 269 37.49 31.40 -20.27
C GLU A 269 38.05 29.99 -20.13
N MET A 270 38.90 29.75 -19.13
CA MET A 270 39.50 28.45 -18.93
C MET A 270 38.47 27.38 -18.53
N LYS A 271 37.42 27.76 -17.81
CA LYS A 271 36.31 26.85 -17.49
C LYS A 271 35.51 26.49 -18.74
N MET A 272 35.27 27.43 -19.66
CA MET A 272 34.62 27.18 -20.95
C MET A 272 35.47 26.29 -21.86
N GLU A 273 36.80 26.41 -21.80
CA GLU A 273 37.76 25.55 -22.50
C GLU A 273 37.86 24.13 -21.89
N GLY A 274 37.20 23.88 -20.75
CA GLY A 274 37.11 22.57 -20.11
C GLY A 274 38.23 22.24 -19.12
N HIS A 275 39.00 23.24 -18.67
CA HIS A 275 40.08 23.03 -17.71
C HIS A 275 39.56 22.67 -16.31
N THR A 276 40.35 21.86 -15.59
CA THR A 276 40.02 21.49 -14.21
C THR A 276 40.22 22.67 -13.24
N ALA A 277 39.53 22.68 -12.11
CA ALA A 277 39.68 23.74 -11.11
C ALA A 277 41.12 23.84 -10.55
N GLN A 278 41.88 22.75 -10.59
CA GLN A 278 43.30 22.73 -10.21
C GLN A 278 44.17 23.46 -11.24
N GLU A 279 44.00 23.16 -12.53
CA GLU A 279 44.71 23.84 -13.63
C GLU A 279 44.40 25.34 -13.68
N ILE A 280 43.14 25.72 -13.43
CA ILE A 280 42.73 27.12 -13.35
C ILE A 280 43.38 27.81 -12.15
N ALA A 281 43.49 27.12 -11.01
CA ALA A 281 44.13 27.68 -9.82
C ALA A 281 45.61 28.00 -10.08
N GLU A 282 46.33 27.10 -10.74
CA GLU A 282 47.72 27.30 -11.13
C GLU A 282 47.89 28.47 -12.11
N ALA A 283 47.01 28.58 -13.11
CA ALA A 283 47.07 29.62 -14.13
C ALA A 283 46.72 31.03 -13.60
N VAL A 284 45.79 31.13 -12.64
CA VAL A 284 45.31 32.40 -12.08
C VAL A 284 46.04 32.77 -10.77
N GLY A 285 46.87 31.87 -10.24
CA GLY A 285 47.72 32.10 -9.06
C GLY A 285 47.02 31.85 -7.72
N TYR A 286 45.99 31.01 -7.69
CA TYR A 286 45.37 30.56 -6.44
C TYR A 286 46.10 29.36 -5.85
N GLN A 287 46.25 29.34 -4.52
CA GLN A 287 46.92 28.27 -3.79
C GLN A 287 46.11 26.95 -3.75
N THR A 288 44.79 27.02 -3.94
CA THR A 288 43.89 25.86 -3.83
C THR A 288 42.80 25.92 -4.90
N HIS A 289 42.41 24.77 -5.43
CA HIS A 289 41.28 24.64 -6.37
C HIS A 289 39.96 25.13 -5.75
N SER A 290 39.78 24.98 -4.44
CA SER A 290 38.59 25.45 -3.72
C SER A 290 38.44 26.97 -3.76
N ALA A 291 39.54 27.74 -3.88
CA ALA A 291 39.47 29.19 -4.05
C ALA A 291 38.89 29.57 -5.42
N VAL A 292 39.17 28.78 -6.46
CA VAL A 292 38.58 28.94 -7.81
C VAL A 292 37.09 28.64 -7.76
N LEU A 293 36.68 27.54 -7.14
CA LEU A 293 35.26 27.19 -7.00
C LEU A 293 34.47 28.25 -6.24
N LYS A 294 35.02 28.78 -5.13
CA LYS A 294 34.41 29.90 -4.40
C LYS A 294 34.28 31.16 -5.25
N ARG A 295 35.27 31.43 -6.11
CA ARG A 295 35.23 32.59 -7.00
C ARG A 295 34.20 32.40 -8.12
N ILE A 296 34.06 31.20 -8.67
CA ILE A 296 33.02 30.87 -9.65
C ILE A 296 31.63 31.07 -9.06
N ARG A 297 31.37 30.56 -7.84
CA ARG A 297 30.09 30.78 -7.15
C ARG A 297 29.79 32.26 -6.97
N HIS A 298 30.79 33.03 -6.53
CA HIS A 298 30.63 34.48 -6.39
C HIS A 298 30.34 35.19 -7.73
N ILE A 299 30.93 34.74 -8.84
CA ILE A 299 30.62 35.27 -10.17
C ILE A 299 29.18 34.95 -10.57
N ALA A 300 28.70 33.74 -10.26
CA ALA A 300 27.31 33.33 -10.48
C ALA A 300 26.34 34.18 -9.65
N ASP A 301 26.62 34.40 -8.36
CA ASP A 301 25.81 35.28 -7.49
C ASP A 301 25.70 36.69 -8.09
N CYS A 302 26.83 37.26 -8.56
CA CYS A 302 26.82 38.58 -9.21
C CYS A 302 26.03 38.60 -10.52
N TYR A 303 25.96 37.49 -11.24
CA TYR A 303 25.20 37.36 -12.47
C TYR A 303 23.70 37.28 -12.19
N GLU A 304 23.29 36.50 -11.19
CA GLU A 304 21.89 36.42 -10.74
C GLU A 304 21.37 37.77 -10.25
N GLU A 305 22.19 38.51 -9.49
CA GLU A 305 21.87 39.89 -9.08
C GLU A 305 21.72 40.82 -10.29
N PHE A 306 22.64 40.75 -11.26
CA PHE A 306 22.59 41.56 -12.48
C PHE A 306 21.31 41.28 -13.29
N ILE A 307 20.94 40.01 -13.47
CA ILE A 307 19.71 39.63 -14.16
C ILE A 307 18.50 40.12 -13.38
N SER A 308 18.47 39.95 -12.05
CA SER A 308 17.35 40.38 -11.21
C SER A 308 17.11 41.89 -11.29
N GLU A 309 18.18 42.70 -11.27
CA GLU A 309 18.11 44.15 -11.46
C GLU A 309 17.55 44.53 -12.85
N GLU A 310 18.00 43.84 -13.90
CA GLU A 310 17.54 44.09 -15.28
C GLU A 310 16.07 43.70 -15.49
N TYR A 311 15.64 42.58 -14.91
CA TYR A 311 14.22 42.19 -14.90
C TYR A 311 13.34 43.21 -14.17
N GLN A 312 13.83 43.74 -13.04
CA GLN A 312 13.09 44.73 -12.28
C GLN A 312 12.92 46.04 -13.07
N LYS A 313 13.97 46.51 -13.77
CA LYS A 313 13.86 47.67 -14.68
C LYS A 313 12.90 47.42 -15.84
N TYR A 314 12.91 46.21 -16.42
CA TYR A 314 11.98 45.85 -17.49
C TYR A 314 10.52 45.92 -17.03
N LEU A 315 10.23 45.39 -15.83
CA LEU A 315 8.90 45.44 -15.23
C LEU A 315 8.44 46.86 -14.89
N GLU A 316 9.35 47.78 -14.55
CA GLU A 316 9.06 49.20 -14.32
C GLU A 316 8.82 50.00 -15.61
N THR A 317 9.10 49.42 -16.78
CA THR A 317 8.89 50.05 -18.09
C THR A 317 7.47 49.83 -18.65
N PHE A 318 6.63 49.04 -17.96
CA PHE A 318 5.21 48.80 -18.23
C PHE A 318 4.31 49.38 -17.13
#